data_AF-A0A843KDE2-F1
#
_entry.id   AF-A0A843KDE2-F1
#
_cell.length_a   1.000
_cell.length_b   1.000
_cell.length_c   1.000
_cell.angle_alpha   90.00
_cell.angle_beta   90.00
_cell.angle_gamma   90.00
#
_symmetry.space_group_name_H-M   'P 1'
#
loop_
_entity.id
_entity.type
_entity.pdbx_description
1 polymer ?
#
loop_
_entity_poly.entity_id
_entity_poly.type
_entity_poly.pdbx_seq_one_letter_code
_entity_poly.pdbx_strand_id
1 'polypeptide(L)' 'MEESINLTFTPEDKYLLEFSPGDFWMEYAKGYGGLPWEEISQDRAAIVAENYAYLLDLLVQARLYRLARKGKGSRI' A
#
# COMPACT_ATOMS: atom_id res chain seq x y z
N MET A 1 -8.40 6.26 11.84
CA MET A 1 -8.12 7.09 10.63
C MET A 1 -8.70 6.38 9.43
N GLU A 2 -9.12 7.11 8.39
CA GLU A 2 -9.55 6.49 7.13
C GLU A 2 -8.33 5.93 6.39
N GLU A 3 -8.51 4.81 5.66
CA GLU A 3 -7.41 4.22 4.90
C GLU A 3 -7.08 5.06 3.68
N SER A 4 -5.82 5.43 3.54
CA SER A 4 -5.33 6.27 2.45
C SER A 4 -4.00 5.74 1.89
N ILE A 5 -3.72 6.17 0.65
CA ILE A 5 -2.46 5.94 -0.04
C ILE A 5 -2.01 7.29 -0.57
N ASN A 6 -0.84 7.74 -0.15
CA ASN A 6 -0.21 8.95 -0.69
C ASN A 6 0.83 8.53 -1.73
N LEU A 7 0.86 9.27 -2.84
CA LEU A 7 1.82 9.09 -3.92
C LEU A 7 2.66 10.37 -4.05
N THR A 8 3.97 10.24 -3.84
CA THR A 8 4.93 11.34 -3.96
C THR A 8 5.94 11.02 -5.06
N PHE A 9 6.16 11.97 -5.96
CA PHE A 9 7.19 11.86 -6.99
C PHE A 9 8.53 12.26 -6.40
N THR A 10 9.49 11.37 -6.46
CA THR A 10 10.85 11.63 -5.94
C THR A 10 11.69 12.35 -7.01
N PRO A 11 12.77 13.06 -6.62
CA PRO A 11 13.71 13.69 -7.56
C PRO A 11 14.42 12.71 -8.52
N GLU A 12 14.33 11.40 -8.26
CA GLU A 12 14.98 10.33 -9.03
C GLU A 12 14.03 9.68 -10.05
N ASP A 13 12.92 10.34 -10.40
CA ASP A 13 11.85 9.82 -11.26
C ASP A 13 11.16 8.54 -10.72
N LYS A 14 11.30 8.28 -9.41
CA LYS A 14 10.64 7.15 -8.72
C LYS A 14 9.35 7.58 -8.02
N TYR A 15 8.50 6.61 -7.73
CA TYR A 15 7.19 6.80 -7.13
C TYR A 15 7.19 6.29 -5.68
N LEU A 16 7.22 7.19 -4.70
CA LEU A 16 7.06 6.82 -3.29
C LEU A 16 5.58 6.65 -2.99
N LEU A 17 5.20 5.45 -2.54
CA LEU A 17 3.88 5.13 -2.04
C LEU A 17 3.92 4.99 -0.52
N GLU A 18 3.03 5.69 0.15
CA GLU A 18 2.85 5.60 1.61
C GLU A 18 1.41 5.18 1.91
N PHE A 19 1.28 4.06 2.61
CA PHE A 19 0.01 3.43 2.96
C PHE A 19 -0.26 3.65 4.45
N SER A 20 -1.39 4.28 4.76
CA SER A 20 -1.78 4.60 6.14
C SER A 20 -3.25 4.22 6.40
N PRO A 21 -3.61 3.82 7.63
CA PRO A 21 -2.72 3.52 8.75
C PRO A 21 -1.97 2.19 8.55
N GLY A 22 -0.74 2.10 9.06
CA GLY A 22 0.15 0.96 8.83
C GLY A 22 -0.39 -0.38 9.32
N ASP A 23 -1.11 -0.39 10.44
CA ASP A 23 -1.80 -1.56 10.98
C ASP A 23 -2.79 -2.20 9.99
N PHE A 24 -3.55 -1.39 9.25
CA PHE A 24 -4.48 -1.85 8.22
C PHE A 24 -3.73 -2.45 7.02
N TRP A 25 -2.64 -1.83 6.59
CA TRP A 25 -1.91 -2.21 5.37
C TRP A 25 -0.78 -3.22 5.61
N MET A 26 -0.45 -3.54 6.85
CA MET A 26 0.67 -4.43 7.18
C MET A 26 0.51 -5.83 6.58
N GLU A 27 -0.68 -6.43 6.60
CA GLU A 27 -0.90 -7.74 5.98
C GLU A 27 -0.81 -7.66 4.45
N TYR A 28 -1.26 -6.55 3.86
CA TYR A 28 -1.07 -6.28 2.44
C TYR A 28 0.43 -6.24 2.10
N ALA A 29 1.21 -5.41 2.80
CA ALA A 29 2.65 -5.27 2.58
C ALA A 29 3.40 -6.60 2.75
N LYS A 30 3.09 -7.37 3.80
CA LYS A 30 3.67 -8.69 4.03
C LYS A 30 3.27 -9.73 2.98
N GLY A 31 2.05 -9.64 2.42
CA GLY A 31 1.60 -10.50 1.33
C GLY A 31 2.43 -10.35 0.07
N TYR A 32 3.03 -9.17 -0.12
CA TYR A 32 4.01 -8.87 -1.16
C TYR A 32 5.45 -9.18 -0.73
N GLY A 33 5.67 -10.29 -0.02
CA GLY A 33 6.93 -10.63 0.67
C GLY A 33 8.22 -10.75 -0.16
N GLY A 34 8.23 -10.36 -1.43
CA GLY A 34 9.43 -10.20 -2.27
C GLY A 34 9.69 -8.77 -2.74
N LEU A 35 8.86 -7.80 -2.34
CA LEU A 35 9.03 -6.39 -2.72
C LEU A 35 9.90 -5.64 -1.69
N PRO A 36 10.76 -4.72 -2.14
CA PRO A 36 11.65 -3.95 -1.26
C PRO A 36 10.87 -2.83 -0.55
N TRP A 37 10.10 -3.17 0.47
CA TRP A 37 9.45 -2.17 1.32
C TRP A 37 10.50 -1.38 2.12
N GLU A 38 10.45 -0.06 2.01
CA GLU A 38 11.32 0.85 2.77
C GLU A 38 10.92 0.89 4.24
N GLU A 39 9.62 0.78 4.52
CA GLU A 39 9.08 0.77 5.87
C GLU A 39 7.85 -0.14 5.97
N ILE A 40 7.77 -0.91 7.06
CA ILE A 40 6.54 -1.59 7.49
C ILE A 40 6.43 -1.42 9.00
N SER A 41 5.64 -0.45 9.45
CA SER A 41 5.44 -0.12 10.86
C SER A 41 3.95 -0.09 11.21
N GLN A 42 3.62 0.17 12.47
CA GLN A 42 2.22 0.38 12.89
C GLN A 42 1.64 1.67 12.32
N ASP A 43 2.49 2.67 12.06
CA ASP A 43 2.08 4.00 11.61
C ASP A 43 1.82 4.02 10.10
N ARG A 44 2.71 3.41 9.31
CA ARG A 44 2.58 3.31 7.85
C ARG A 44 3.35 2.11 7.25
N ALA A 45 3.02 1.78 6.01
CA ALA A 45 3.89 0.98 5.14
C ALA A 45 4.32 1.85 3.96
N ALA A 46 5.58 1.78 3.54
CA ALA A 46 6.12 2.61 2.47
C ALA A 46 6.99 1.81 1.50
N ILE A 47 6.86 2.10 0.20
CA ILE A 47 7.64 1.48 -0.86
C ILE A 47 7.91 2.45 -1.99
N VAL A 48 9.08 2.33 -2.60
CA VAL A 48 9.43 3.07 -3.82
C VAL A 48 9.21 2.17 -5.02
N ALA A 49 8.27 2.54 -5.89
CA ALA A 49 8.08 1.90 -7.18
C ALA A 49 9.01 2.54 -8.23
N GLU A 50 9.87 1.74 -8.85
CA GLU A 50 10.85 2.21 -9.84
C GLU A 50 10.26 2.43 -11.23
N ASN A 51 9.05 1.93 -11.50
CA ASN A 51 8.37 2.13 -12.77
C ASN A 51 6.85 2.18 -12.65
N TYR A 52 6.21 2.68 -13.70
CA TYR A 52 4.76 2.90 -13.74
C TYR A 52 3.92 1.62 -13.72
N ALA A 53 4.39 0.54 -14.35
CA ALA A 53 3.65 -0.72 -14.37
C ALA A 53 3.53 -1.33 -12.96
N TYR A 54 4.62 -1.26 -12.21
CA TYR A 54 4.69 -1.73 -10.83
C TYR A 54 3.85 -0.86 -9.88
N LEU A 55 3.88 0.47 -10.06
CA LEU A 55 2.98 1.41 -9.37
C LEU A 55 1.51 1.03 -9.59
N LEU A 56 1.11 0.78 -10.84
CA LEU A 56 -0.28 0.43 -11.15
C LEU A 56 -0.72 -0.89 -10.50
N ASP A 57 0.13 -1.92 -10.54
CA ASP A 57 -0.19 -3.21 -9.91
C ASP A 57 -0.41 -3.02 -8.40
N LEU A 58 0.50 -2.32 -7.72
CA LEU A 58 0.36 -2.02 -6.29
C LEU A 58 -0.95 -1.27 -5.97
N LEU A 59 -1.32 -0.27 -6.75
CA LEU A 59 -2.55 0.49 -6.50
C LEU A 59 -3.82 -0.34 -6.74
N VAL A 60 -3.83 -1.16 -7.79
CA VAL A 60 -4.95 -2.07 -8.08
C VAL A 60 -5.14 -3.06 -6.94
N GLN A 61 -4.06 -3.66 -6.49
CA GLN A 61 -4.09 -4.71 -5.50
C GLN A 61 -4.41 -4.16 -4.10
N ALA A 62 -3.90 -2.97 -3.77
CA ALA A 62 -4.29 -2.25 -2.58
C ALA A 62 -5.81 -1.95 -2.55
N ARG A 63 -6.39 -1.58 -3.70
CA ARG A 63 -7.84 -1.39 -3.81
C ARG A 63 -8.61 -2.69 -3.59
N LEU A 64 -8.18 -3.80 -4.20
CA LEU A 64 -8.80 -5.11 -4.00
C LEU A 64 -8.73 -5.56 -2.54
N TYR A 65 -7.56 -5.38 -1.91
CA TYR A 65 -7.35 -5.65 -0.49
C TYR A 65 -8.34 -4.86 0.38
N ARG A 66 -8.47 -3.54 0.16
CA ARG A 66 -9.41 -2.68 0.89
C ARG A 66 -10.86 -3.14 0.73
N LEU A 67 -11.28 -3.46 -0.50
CA LEU A 67 -12.64 -3.93 -0.79
C LEU A 67 -12.95 -5.26 -0.09
N ALA A 68 -12.01 -6.20 -0.10
CA ALA A 68 -12.17 -7.50 0.55
C ALA A 68 -12.38 -7.37 2.07
N ARG A 69 -11.71 -6.41 2.71
CA ARG A 69 -11.86 -6.13 4.15
C ARG A 69 -13.12 -5.33 4.48
N LYS A 70 -13.51 -4.38 3.63
CA LYS A 70 -14.80 -3.67 3.75
C LYS A 70 -16.00 -4.63 3.64
N GLY A 71 -15.91 -5.62 2.73
CA GLY A 71 -16.93 -6.66 2.58
C GLY A 71 -17.08 -7.60 3.79
N LYS A 72 -16.02 -7.78 4.59
CA LYS A 72 -16.05 -8.58 5.83
C LYS A 72 -16.72 -7.88 7.01
N GLY A 73 -16.73 -6.54 7.04
CA GLY A 73 -17.40 -5.75 8.09
C GLY A 73 -18.87 -5.43 7.81
N SER A 74 -19.38 -5.75 6.62
CA SER A 74 -20.77 -5.46 6.20
C SER A 74 -21.69 -6.69 6.22
N ARG A 75 -21.21 -7.82 6.77
CA ARG A 75 -22.06 -8.98 7.07
C ARG A 75 -22.21 -9.12 8.58
N ILE A 76 -23.44 -8.78 9.01
CA ILE A 76 -24.10 -9.00 10.31
C ILE A 76 -23.79 -7.92 11.35
#